data_AF-J9FER9-F1
#
_entry.id   AF-J9FER9-F1
#
_cell.length_a   1.000
_cell.length_b   1.000
_cell.length_c   1.000
_cell.angle_alpha   90.00
_cell.angle_beta   90.00
_cell.angle_gamma   90.00
#
_symmetry.space_group_name_H-M   'P 1'
#
loop_
_entity.id
_entity.type
_entity.pdbx_description
1 polymer ?
#
loop_
_entity_poly.entity_id
_entity_poly.type
_entity_poly.pdbx_seq_one_letter_code
_entity_poly.pdbx_strand_id
1 'polypeptide(L)'
;MSLEELYQRIDGNYQSIIERLRTEERVRKFVLLFLQDTSFCSFQEALEKGNVEEAFRAVHTLKGVCMNLSFDGLLQVSSDLTEALREKDLEAAT
;
A
#
# COMPACT_ATOMS: atom_id res chain seq x y z
N MET A 1 -15.68 2.23 15.43
CA MET A 1 -15.34 1.17 14.47
C MET A 1 -14.23 0.33 15.08
N SER A 2 -14.35 -1.00 15.04
CA SER A 2 -13.28 -1.91 15.48
C SER A 2 -12.19 -2.06 14.41
N LEU A 3 -11.06 -2.70 14.74
CA LEU A 3 -10.06 -3.04 13.73
C LEU A 3 -10.59 -4.07 12.73
N GLU A 4 -11.40 -5.03 13.18
CA GLU A 4 -12.02 -6.03 12.30
C GLU A 4 -12.95 -5.38 11.27
N GLU A 5 -13.79 -4.44 11.69
CA GLU A 5 -14.68 -3.67 10.80
C GLU A 5 -13.88 -2.82 9.80
N LEU A 6 -12.77 -2.22 10.25
CA LEU A 6 -11.87 -1.47 9.37
C LEU A 6 -11.29 -2.40 8.30
N TYR A 7 -10.70 -3.52 8.71
CA TYR A 7 -10.08 -4.48 7.80
C TYR A 7 -11.09 -5.06 6.81
N GLN A 8 -12.32 -5.38 7.24
CA GLN A 8 -13.38 -5.80 6.32
C GLN A 8 -13.74 -4.73 5.27
N ARG A 9 -13.73 -3.44 5.64
CA ARG A 9 -14.09 -2.35 4.74
C ARG A 9 -13.04 -2.02 3.68
N ILE A 10 -11.77 -2.31 3.97
CA ILE A 10 -10.64 -2.02 3.08
C ILE A 10 -10.14 -3.27 2.33
N ASP A 11 -10.92 -4.36 2.38
CA ASP A 11 -10.53 -5.68 1.88
C ASP A 11 -9.17 -6.13 2.44
N GLY A 12 -8.98 -5.96 3.75
CA GLY A 12 -7.80 -6.36 4.50
C GLY A 12 -7.99 -7.66 5.30
N ASN A 13 -6.87 -8.28 5.66
CA ASN A 13 -6.84 -9.51 6.45
C ASN A 13 -6.45 -9.24 7.91
N TYR A 14 -7.46 -9.04 8.75
CA TYR A 14 -7.27 -8.81 10.19
C TYR A 14 -6.58 -9.97 10.89
N GLN A 15 -6.94 -11.21 10.53
CA GLN A 15 -6.38 -12.41 11.15
C GLN A 15 -4.86 -12.51 10.91
N SER A 16 -4.40 -12.20 9.70
CA SER A 16 -2.99 -12.20 9.35
C SER A 16 -2.19 -11.16 10.13
N ILE A 17 -2.71 -9.92 10.26
CA ILE A 17 -1.97 -8.86 10.96
C ILE A 17 -1.93 -9.08 12.47
N ILE A 18 -3.00 -9.59 13.08
CA ILE A 18 -3.03 -9.82 14.53
C ILE A 18 -2.15 -11.01 14.91
N GLU A 19 -2.08 -12.05 14.07
CA GLU A 19 -1.11 -13.14 14.24
C GLU A 19 0.33 -12.65 14.17
N ARG A 20 0.63 -11.69 13.27
CA ARG A 20 1.96 -11.10 13.11
C ARG A 20 2.35 -10.17 14.26
N LEU A 21 1.46 -9.26 14.65
CA LEU A 21 1.75 -8.20 15.62
C LEU A 21 1.37 -8.55 17.06
N ARG A 22 0.64 -9.65 17.27
CA ARG A 22 0.24 -10.26 18.55
C ARG A 22 -0.76 -9.48 19.39
N THR A 23 -0.84 -8.16 19.27
CA THR A 23 -1.74 -7.33 20.07
C THR A 23 -2.45 -6.26 19.24
N GLU A 24 -3.72 -5.98 19.56
CA GLU A 24 -4.50 -4.94 18.88
C GLU A 24 -3.89 -3.55 19.00
N GLU A 25 -3.26 -3.24 20.13
CA GLU A 25 -2.58 -1.96 20.34
C GLU A 25 -1.46 -1.74 19.31
N ARG A 26 -0.68 -2.80 19.01
CA ARG A 26 0.37 -2.75 17.99
C ARG A 26 -0.23 -2.62 16.60
N VAL A 27 -1.28 -3.39 16.29
CA VAL A 27 -2.00 -3.27 15.00
C VAL A 27 -2.48 -1.84 14.82
N ARG A 28 -3.18 -1.28 15.80
CA ARG A 28 -3.68 0.10 15.77
C ARG A 28 -2.56 1.11 15.55
N LYS A 29 -1.44 0.98 16.26
CA LYS A 29 -0.29 1.88 16.09
C LYS A 29 0.22 1.88 14.65
N PHE A 30 0.42 0.71 14.04
CA PHE A 30 0.96 0.62 12.68
C PHE A 30 -0.05 1.02 11.60
N VAL A 31 -1.34 0.70 11.79
CA VAL A 31 -2.42 1.21 10.94
C VAL A 31 -2.49 2.73 10.97
N LEU A 32 -2.28 3.38 12.12
CA LEU A 32 -2.24 4.84 12.20
C LEU A 32 -0.98 5.44 11.57
N LEU A 33 0.16 4.73 11.63
CA LEU A 33 1.38 5.16 10.92
C LEU A 33 1.22 5.15 9.40
N PHE A 34 0.34 4.30 8.85
CA PHE A 34 0.00 4.31 7.42
C PHE A 34 -0.50 5.69 6.94
N LEU A 35 -1.20 6.44 7.79
CA LEU A 35 -1.68 7.79 7.44
C LEU A 35 -0.55 8.81 7.24
N GLN A 36 0.68 8.46 7.64
CA GLN A 36 1.88 9.27 7.44
C GLN A 36 2.71 8.80 6.23
N ASP A 37 2.30 7.71 5.56
CA ASP A 37 2.95 7.26 4.34
C ASP A 37 2.67 8.26 3.21
N THR A 38 3.73 8.70 2.54
CA THR A 38 3.65 9.65 1.42
C THR A 38 3.81 8.96 0.06
N SER A 39 3.88 7.63 0.03
CA SER A 39 4.23 6.87 -1.18
C SER A 39 3.21 7.10 -2.30
N PHE A 40 1.91 7.19 -1.98
CA PHE A 40 0.89 7.50 -2.98
C PHE A 40 1.02 8.92 -3.55
N CYS A 41 1.28 9.93 -2.70
CA CYS A 41 1.51 11.30 -3.17
C CYS A 41 2.74 11.38 -4.07
N SER A 42 3.86 10.75 -3.66
CA SER A 42 5.08 10.67 -4.47
C SER A 42 4.82 9.98 -5.82
N PHE A 43 3.99 8.94 -5.84
CA PHE A 43 3.59 8.26 -7.06
C PHE A 43 2.83 9.20 -8.02
N GLN A 44 1.81 9.91 -7.52
CA GLN A 44 1.05 10.86 -8.34
C GLN A 44 1.93 11.98 -8.90
N GLU A 45 2.78 12.58 -8.06
CA GLU A 45 3.71 13.62 -8.51
C GLU A 45 4.70 13.11 -9.57
N ALA A 46 5.17 11.87 -9.43
CA ALA A 46 6.08 11.28 -10.40
C ALA A 46 5.40 11.02 -11.75
N LEU A 47 4.13 10.58 -11.75
CA LEU A 47 3.33 10.45 -12.96
C LEU A 47 3.16 11.81 -13.67
N GLU A 48 2.79 12.86 -12.93
CA GLU A 48 2.62 14.21 -13.49
C GLU A 48 3.92 14.74 -14.12
N LYS A 49 5.07 14.40 -13.53
CA LYS A 49 6.40 14.78 -14.02
C LYS A 49 6.95 13.84 -15.11
N GLY A 50 6.22 12.79 -15.49
CA GLY A 50 6.69 11.77 -16.43
C GLY A 50 7.90 10.96 -15.92
N ASN A 51 8.14 10.95 -14.61
CA ASN A 51 9.30 10.30 -14.00
C ASN A 51 8.97 8.85 -13.62
N VAL A 52 9.08 7.94 -14.58
CA VAL A 52 8.69 6.53 -14.42
C VAL A 52 9.47 5.83 -13.30
N GLU A 53 10.76 6.14 -13.18
CA GLU A 53 11.63 5.55 -12.17
C GLU A 53 11.18 5.88 -10.75
N GLU A 54 10.79 7.14 -10.50
CA GLU A 54 10.29 7.57 -9.21
C GLU A 54 8.87 7.03 -8.97
N ALA A 55 8.03 6.97 -10.01
CA ALA A 55 6.69 6.41 -9.91
C ALA A 55 6.75 4.92 -9.51
N PHE A 56 7.63 4.14 -10.15
CA PHE A 56 7.88 2.75 -9.81
C PHE A 56 8.37 2.61 -8.36
N ARG A 57 9.36 3.41 -7.92
CA ARG A 57 9.88 3.36 -6.54
C ARG A 57 8.80 3.67 -5.51
N ALA A 58 7.99 4.70 -5.77
CA ALA A 58 6.92 5.13 -4.89
C ALA A 58 5.85 4.02 -4.73
N VAL A 59 5.34 3.46 -5.83
CA VAL A 59 4.34 2.39 -5.75
C VAL A 59 4.90 1.08 -5.19
N HIS A 60 6.17 0.78 -5.46
CA HIS A 60 6.86 -0.37 -4.86
C HIS A 60 6.96 -0.26 -3.33
N THR A 61 7.22 0.96 -2.83
CA THR A 61 7.21 1.24 -1.39
C THR A 61 5.81 1.06 -0.80
N LEU A 62 4.78 1.63 -1.46
CA LEU A 62 3.38 1.48 -1.06
C LEU A 62 2.97 0.00 -0.98
N LYS A 63 3.32 -0.79 -2.00
CA LYS A 63 3.11 -2.25 -2.02
C LYS A 63 3.68 -2.93 -0.78
N GLY A 64 4.93 -2.61 -0.42
CA GLY A 64 5.58 -3.16 0.77
C GLY A 64 4.85 -2.78 2.06
N VAL A 65 4.38 -1.55 2.18
CA VAL A 65 3.59 -1.08 3.33
C VAL A 65 2.26 -1.85 3.42
N CYS A 66 1.50 -1.95 2.33
CA CYS A 66 0.23 -2.68 2.28
C CYS A 66 0.40 -4.17 2.61
N MET A 67 1.48 -4.80 2.12
CA MET A 67 1.82 -6.19 2.45
C MET A 67 2.07 -6.37 3.96
N ASN A 68 2.86 -5.49 4.56
CA ASN A 68 3.19 -5.57 5.98
C ASN A 68 1.98 -5.35 6.89
N LEU A 69 1.01 -4.55 6.44
CA LEU A 69 -0.22 -4.25 7.16
C LEU A 69 -1.37 -5.21 6.85
N SER A 70 -1.19 -6.15 5.91
CA SER A 70 -2.24 -7.05 5.43
C SER A 70 -3.47 -6.31 4.89
N PHE A 71 -3.23 -5.24 4.13
CA PHE A 71 -4.26 -4.51 3.37
C PHE A 71 -4.42 -5.14 1.99
N ASP A 72 -4.98 -6.35 1.92
CA ASP A 72 -4.95 -7.21 0.73
C ASP A 72 -5.52 -6.53 -0.53
N GLY A 73 -6.61 -5.77 -0.40
CA GLY A 73 -7.17 -4.97 -1.51
C GLY A 73 -6.20 -3.94 -2.07
N LEU A 74 -5.54 -3.16 -1.20
CA LEU A 74 -4.51 -2.19 -1.62
C LEU A 74 -3.23 -2.88 -2.11
N LEU A 75 -2.87 -4.02 -1.53
CA LEU A 75 -1.73 -4.82 -1.95
C LEU A 75 -1.90 -5.31 -3.40
N GLN A 76 -3.11 -5.74 -3.77
CA GLN A 76 -3.41 -6.17 -5.13
C GLN A 76 -3.19 -5.00 -6.11
N VAL A 77 -3.85 -3.87 -5.88
CA VAL A 77 -3.77 -2.70 -6.77
C VAL A 77 -2.34 -2.16 -6.88
N SER A 78 -1.64 -2.00 -5.74
CA SER A 78 -0.24 -1.52 -5.75
C SER A 78 0.72 -2.53 -6.39
N SER A 79 0.43 -3.83 -6.33
CA SER A 79 1.19 -4.85 -7.05
C SER A 79 0.99 -4.72 -8.55
N ASP A 80 -0.25 -4.58 -9.02
CA ASP A 80 -0.55 -4.45 -10.44
C ASP A 80 0.10 -3.19 -11.04
N LEU A 81 0.05 -2.06 -10.33
CA LEU A 81 0.76 -0.84 -10.72
C LEU A 81 2.29 -1.02 -10.72
N THR A 82 2.84 -1.76 -9.74
CA THR A 82 4.28 -2.07 -9.72
C THR A 82 4.68 -2.89 -10.94
N GLU A 83 3.88 -3.88 -11.32
CA GLU A 83 4.15 -4.72 -12.50
C GLU A 83 4.00 -3.93 -13.80
N ALA A 84 2.98 -3.08 -13.92
CA ALA A 84 2.81 -2.17 -15.05
C ALA A 84 4.04 -1.29 -15.27
N LEU A 85 4.59 -0.74 -14.19
CA LEU A 85 5.77 0.13 -14.23
C LEU A 85 7.10 -0.62 -14.23
N ARG A 86 7.11 -1.96 -14.16
CA ARG A 86 8.34 -2.77 -14.02
C ARG A 86 9.28 -2.61 -15.22
N GLU A 87 8.71 -2.49 -16.42
CA GLU A 87 9.46 -2.23 -17.64
C GLU A 87 9.79 -0.74 -17.84
N LYS A 88 9.43 0.10 -16.85
CA LYS A 88 9.59 1.57 -16.87
C LYS A 88 8.82 2.22 -18.01
N ASP A 89 7.64 1.67 -18.30
CA ASP A 89 6.67 2.21 -19.23
C ASP A 89 5.48 2.83 -18.48
N LEU A 90 5.18 4.10 -18.75
CA LEU A 90 4.07 4.82 -18.13
C LEU A 90 2.72 4.49 -18.76
N GLU A 91 2.68 4.07 -20.04
CA GLU A 91 1.41 3.77 -20.72
C GLU A 91 0.68 2.58 -20.08
N ALA A 92 1.42 1.68 -19.43
CA ALA A 92 0.86 0.55 -18.71
C ALA A 92 0.18 0.95 -17.38
N ALA A 93 0.43 2.16 -16.85
CA ALA A 93 0.04 2.59 -15.50
C ALA A 93 -1.09 3.62 -15.44
N THR A 94 -1.61 4.06 -16.59
CA THR A 94 -2.74 5.00 -16.75
C THR A 94 -4.04 4.30 -17.07
#